data_AF-A0AAW9TYZ2-F1
#
_entry.id   AF-A0AAW9TYZ2-F1
#
_cell.length_a   1.000
_cell.length_b   1.000
_cell.length_c   1.000
_cell.angle_alpha   90.00
_cell.angle_beta   90.00
_cell.angle_gamma   90.00
#
_symmetry.space_group_name_H-M   'P 1'
#
loop_
_entity.id
_entity.type
_entity.pdbx_description
1 polymer ?
#
loop_
_entity_poly.entity_id
_entity_poly.type
_entity_poly.pdbx_seq_one_letter_code
_entity_poly.pdbx_strand_id
1 'polypeptide(L)' 'MADNPKKKGRDRELVSEQEHEVAYLMKTAKVSRQRALEAIREAGPNREKVMAYLGKK' A
#
# COMPACT_ATOMS: atom_id res chain seq x y z
N MET A 1 21.39 -26.48 0.59
CA MET A 1 20.46 -25.42 0.17
C MET A 1 21.07 -24.10 0.59
N ALA A 2 21.39 -23.20 -0.34
CA ALA A 2 21.91 -21.88 0.02
C ALA A 2 20.74 -20.96 0.35
N ASP A 3 20.62 -20.57 1.61
CA ASP A 3 19.74 -19.48 2.01
C ASP A 3 20.30 -18.19 1.40
N ASN A 4 19.76 -17.82 0.24
CA ASN A 4 20.10 -16.55 -0.42
C ASN A 4 19.82 -15.40 0.56
N PRO A 5 20.85 -14.65 1.02
CA PRO A 5 20.66 -13.51 1.93
C PRO A 5 19.91 -12.34 1.28
N LYS A 6 19.60 -12.44 -0.02
CA LYS A 6 18.78 -11.48 -0.77
C LYS A 6 17.27 -11.63 -0.55
N LYS A 7 16.79 -12.64 0.18
CA LYS A 7 15.38 -12.73 0.55
C LYS A 7 15.10 -11.75 1.70
N LYS A 8 14.93 -10.47 1.34
CA LYS A 8 14.25 -9.48 2.19
C LYS A 8 12.93 -10.14 2.63
N GLY A 9 12.71 -10.23 3.94
CA GLY A 9 11.48 -10.83 4.48
C GLY A 9 10.25 -10.17 3.86
N ARG A 10 9.17 -10.95 3.72
CA ARG A 10 7.87 -10.58 3.11
C ARG A 10 7.69 -9.06 3.07
N ASP A 11 7.76 -8.45 1.89
CA ASP A 11 7.76 -6.99 1.69
C ASP A 11 6.51 -6.36 2.31
N ARG A 12 6.61 -5.98 3.59
CA ARG A 12 5.55 -5.26 4.34
C ARG A 12 5.34 -3.83 3.83
N GLU A 13 6.24 -3.39 2.95
CA GLU A 13 6.26 -2.08 2.31
C GLU A 13 5.28 -2.01 1.13
N LEU A 14 4.84 -3.17 0.59
CA LEU A 14 3.96 -3.21 -0.57
C LEU A 14 2.48 -3.33 -0.19
N VAL A 15 1.65 -2.64 -0.96
CA VAL A 15 0.19 -2.59 -0.89
C VAL A 15 -0.35 -3.07 -2.21
N SER A 16 -1.40 -3.87 -2.14
CA SER A 16 -2.12 -4.37 -3.31
C SER A 16 -3.56 -3.86 -3.29
N GLU A 17 -4.29 -4.06 -4.39
CA GLU A 17 -5.72 -3.76 -4.52
C GLU A 17 -6.62 -4.75 -3.75
N GLN A 18 -6.01 -5.67 -2.98
CA GLN A 18 -6.71 -6.61 -2.13
C GLN A 18 -7.60 -5.88 -1.11
N GLU A 19 -8.81 -6.40 -0.89
CA GLU A 19 -9.82 -5.70 -0.08
C GLU A 19 -9.37 -5.38 1.34
N HIS A 20 -8.55 -6.24 1.97
CA HIS A 20 -8.04 -5.98 3.32
C HIS A 20 -7.03 -4.82 3.37
N GLU A 21 -6.22 -4.64 2.33
CA GLU A 21 -5.28 -3.52 2.19
C GLU A 21 -6.05 -2.22 1.90
N VAL A 22 -7.01 -2.28 0.98
CA VAL A 22 -7.86 -1.13 0.65
C VAL A 22 -8.69 -0.70 1.87
N ALA A 23 -9.27 -1.66 2.61
CA ALA A 23 -10.00 -1.37 3.85
C ALA A 23 -9.10 -0.73 4.91
N TYR A 24 -7.84 -1.17 5.03
CA TYR A 24 -6.86 -0.56 5.92
C TYR A 24 -6.56 0.90 5.52
N LEU A 25 -6.35 1.18 4.24
CA LEU A 25 -6.13 2.55 3.74
C LEU A 25 -7.35 3.43 3.96
N MET A 26 -8.56 2.92 3.67
CA MET A 26 -9.81 3.65 3.90
C MET A 26 -9.97 4.00 5.37
N LYS A 27 -9.71 3.06 6.29
CA LYS A 27 -9.80 3.30 7.73
C LYS A 27 -8.74 4.28 8.23
N THR A 28 -7.52 4.18 7.73
CA THR A 28 -6.36 4.97 8.17
C THR A 28 -6.44 6.41 7.66
N ALA A 29 -6.69 6.58 6.36
CA ALA A 29 -6.78 7.90 5.73
C ALA A 29 -8.20 8.49 5.73
N LYS A 30 -9.21 7.75 6.22
CA LYS A 30 -10.63 8.13 6.21
C LYS A 30 -11.14 8.54 4.82
N VAL A 31 -10.68 7.84 3.80
CA VAL A 31 -11.05 8.10 2.40
C VAL A 31 -12.03 7.06 1.87
N SER A 32 -12.67 7.38 0.74
CA SER A 32 -13.51 6.42 0.01
C SER A 32 -12.66 5.33 -0.65
N ARG A 33 -13.30 4.19 -0.96
CA ARG A 33 -12.67 3.08 -1.69
C ARG A 33 -12.05 3.51 -3.01
N GLN A 34 -12.78 4.34 -3.78
CA GLN A 34 -12.29 4.85 -5.06
C GLN A 34 -10.99 5.64 -4.89
N ARG A 35 -10.93 6.53 -3.89
CA ARG A 35 -9.73 7.34 -3.65
C ARG A 35 -8.55 6.50 -3.15
N ALA A 36 -8.79 5.44 -2.39
CA ALA A 36 -7.76 4.49 -2.00
C ALA A 36 -7.21 3.70 -3.21
N LEU A 37 -8.07 3.23 -4.11
CA LEU A 37 -7.66 2.55 -5.35
C LEU A 37 -6.91 3.48 -6.30
N GLU A 38 -7.39 4.72 -6.45
CA GLU A 38 -6.71 5.75 -7.24
C GLU A 38 -5.32 6.05 -6.68
N ALA A 39 -5.19 6.16 -5.36
CA ALA A 39 -3.90 6.33 -4.71
C ALA A 39 -2.94 5.15 -4.95
N ILE A 40 -3.43 3.90 -4.93
CA ILE A 40 -2.62 2.72 -5.27
C ILE A 40 -2.18 2.78 -6.75
N ARG A 41 -3.08 3.19 -7.65
CA ARG A 41 -2.79 3.28 -9.08
C ARG A 41 -1.77 4.38 -9.41
N GLU A 42 -1.88 5.53 -8.74
CA GLU A 42 -1.04 6.71 -8.99
C GLU A 42 0.32 6.62 -8.25
N ALA A 43 0.29 6.25 -6.97
CA ALA A 43 1.51 6.17 -6.14
C ALA A 43 2.26 4.84 -6.30
N GLY A 44 1.62 3.84 -6.94
CA GLY A 44 2.10 2.48 -7.09
C GLY A 44 1.93 1.65 -5.82
N PRO A 45 2.47 0.41 -5.79
CA PRO A 45 2.26 -0.51 -4.68
C PRO A 45 3.03 -0.11 -3.41
N ASN A 46 3.75 1.01 -3.35
CA ASN A 46 4.50 1.37 -2.14
C ASN A 46 3.58 2.05 -1.12
N ARG A 47 3.44 1.44 0.08
CA ARG A 47 2.55 1.91 1.15
C ARG A 47 2.83 3.35 1.56
N GLU A 48 4.10 3.72 1.71
CA GLU A 48 4.48 5.05 2.15
C GLU A 48 4.05 6.10 1.13
N LYS A 49 4.23 5.81 -0.16
CA LYS A 49 3.80 6.70 -1.24
C LYS A 49 2.28 6.81 -1.30
N VAL A 50 1.56 5.71 -1.16
CA VAL A 50 0.09 5.69 -1.14
C VAL A 50 -0.44 6.51 0.04
N MET A 51 0.12 6.33 1.24
CA MET A 51 -0.28 7.14 2.41
C MET A 51 0.09 8.61 2.23
N ALA A 52 1.26 8.93 1.66
CA ALA A 52 1.65 10.30 1.35
C ALA A 52 0.70 10.96 0.34
N TYR A 53 0.25 10.21 -0.69
CA TYR A 53 -0.75 10.68 -1.65
C TYR A 53 -2.10 10.95 -0.99
N LEU A 54 -2.54 10.04 -0.12
CA LEU A 54 -3.80 10.19 0.63
C LEU A 54 -3.74 11.29 1.72
N GLY A 55 -2.55 11.57 2.25
CA GLY A 55 -2.31 12.61 3.27
C GLY A 55 -2.08 14.01 2.71
N LYS A 56 -1.80 14.15 1.40
CA LYS A 56 -1.76 15.46 0.72
C LYS A 56 -3.19 16.00 0.62
N LYS A 57 -3.49 16.97 1.48
CA LYS A 57 -4.74 17.73 1.51
C LYS A 57 -4.61 18.99 0.67
#